data_AF-A0A8J8F6P5-F1
#
_entry.id   AF-A0A8J8F6P5-F1
#
_cell.length_a   1.000
_cell.length_b   1.000
_cell.length_c   1.000
_cell.angle_alpha   90.00
_cell.angle_beta   90.00
_cell.angle_gamma   90.00
#
_symmetry.space_group_name_H-M   'P 1'
#
loop_
_entity.id
_entity.type
_entity.pdbx_description
1 polymer ?
#
loop_
_entity_poly.entity_id
_entity_poly.type
_entity_poly.pdbx_seq_one_letter_code
_entity_poly.pdbx_strand_id
1 'polypeptide(L)' 'MKLFRTLISLEDAVKIILSYAKKRTETEEIGFEAALNRVLAEDVFSPIDSPPFDRAAMDGYIFGVLIFKG' A
#
# COMPACT_ATOMS: atom_id res chain seq x y z
N MET A 1 -34.91 -22.15 30.06
CA MET A 1 -33.46 -21.87 29.99
C MET A 1 -33.24 -20.63 29.14
N LYS A 2 -32.84 -19.49 29.72
CA LYS A 2 -32.51 -18.29 28.93
C LYS A 2 -31.15 -18.54 28.27
N LEU A 3 -31.16 -18.74 26.96
CA LEU A 3 -30.00 -19.24 26.20
C LEU A 3 -29.06 -18.14 25.68
N PHE A 4 -29.27 -16.89 26.08
CA PHE A 4 -28.40 -15.78 25.66
C PHE A 4 -27.69 -15.23 26.90
N ARG A 5 -26.45 -15.69 27.09
CA ARG A 5 -25.45 -14.94 27.86
C ARG A 5 -25.32 -13.57 27.19
N THR A 6 -25.30 -12.51 27.98
CA THR A 6 -25.18 -11.07 27.64
C THR A 6 -24.80 -10.76 26.19
N LEU A 7 -25.65 -10.00 25.48
CA LEU A 7 -25.35 -9.48 24.14
C LEU A 7 -24.27 -8.41 24.23
N ILE A 8 -23.36 -8.40 23.25
CA ILE A 8 -22.32 -7.37 23.08
C ILE A 8 -22.59 -6.55 21.81
N SER A 9 -21.99 -5.37 21.71
CA SER A 9 -22.08 -4.55 20.49
C SER A 9 -21.34 -5.21 19.32
N LEU A 10 -21.66 -4.78 18.10
CA LEU A 10 -20.94 -5.23 16.90
C LEU A 10 -19.47 -4.83 16.99
N GLU A 11 -19.17 -3.61 17.46
CA GLU A 11 -17.81 -3.12 17.62
C GLU A 11 -17.01 -3.99 18.61
N ASP A 12 -17.62 -4.37 19.73
CA ASP A 12 -16.97 -5.24 20.73
C ASP A 12 -16.74 -6.65 20.17
N ALA A 13 -17.70 -7.20 19.43
CA ALA A 13 -17.54 -8.49 18.78
C ALA A 13 -16.37 -8.49 17.79
N VAL A 14 -16.27 -7.45 16.95
CA VAL A 14 -15.15 -7.30 16.00
C VAL A 14 -13.81 -7.17 16.72
N LYS A 15 -13.72 -6.34 17.77
CA LYS A 15 -12.50 -6.19 18.58
C LYS A 15 -12.06 -7.50 19.20
N ILE A 16 -12.99 -8.27 19.76
CA ILE A 16 -12.69 -9.57 20.37
C ILE A 16 -12.18 -10.54 19.30
N ILE A 17 -12.82 -10.63 18.14
CA ILE A 17 -12.37 -11.53 17.07
C ILE A 17 -10.96 -11.16 16.60
N LEU A 18 -10.71 -9.86 16.37
CA LEU A 18 -9.42 -9.36 15.93
C LEU A 18 -8.31 -9.54 16.99
N SER A 19 -8.63 -9.56 18.29
CA SER A 19 -7.64 -9.76 19.34
C SER A 19 -7.05 -11.17 19.38
N TYR A 20 -7.79 -12.17 18.86
CA TYR A 20 -7.28 -13.54 18.69
C TYR A 20 -6.52 -13.74 17.37
N ALA A 21 -6.65 -12.81 16.41
CA ALA A 21 -5.91 -12.87 15.16
C ALA A 21 -4.41 -12.61 15.42
N LYS A 22 -3.59 -13.64 15.24
CA LYS A 22 -2.13 -13.50 15.31
C LYS A 22 -1.63 -12.89 14.01
N LYS A 23 -0.73 -11.90 14.10
CA LYS A 23 0.00 -11.43 12.93
C LYS A 23 0.80 -12.61 12.37
N ARG A 24 0.61 -12.91 11.09
CA ARG A 24 1.44 -13.87 10.38
C ARG A 24 2.77 -13.19 10.07
N THR A 25 3.87 -13.75 10.57
CA THR A 25 5.23 -13.20 10.40
C THR A 25 6.05 -13.95 9.37
N GLU A 26 5.51 -15.06 8.85
CA GLU A 26 6.13 -15.82 7.78
C GLU A 26 6.02 -15.03 6.47
N THR A 27 7.15 -14.92 5.77
CA THR A 27 7.26 -14.28 4.48
C THR A 27 7.87 -15.27 3.49
N GLU A 28 7.63 -15.04 2.21
CA GLU A 28 8.22 -15.82 1.11
C GLU A 28 8.52 -14.89 -0.06
N GLU A 29 9.53 -15.22 -0.84
CA GLU A 29 9.79 -14.58 -2.12
C GLU A 29 9.04 -15.32 -3.23
N ILE A 30 8.33 -14.55 -4.05
CA ILE A 30 7.52 -15.07 -5.16
C ILE A 30 7.77 -14.21 -6.40
N GLY A 31 7.53 -14.79 -7.58
CA GLY A 31 7.52 -14.04 -8.83
C GLY A 31 6.40 -12.99 -8.86
N PHE A 32 6.61 -11.90 -9.59
CA PHE A 32 5.68 -10.77 -9.69
C PHE A 32 4.30 -11.19 -10.23
N GLU A 33 4.29 -12.15 -11.13
CA GLU A 33 3.11 -12.73 -11.77
C GLU A 33 2.19 -13.43 -10.76
N ALA A 34 2.76 -13.92 -9.65
CA ALA A 34 2.03 -14.56 -8.56
C ALA A 34 1.70 -13.59 -7.41
N ALA A 35 2.06 -12.31 -7.51
CA ALA A 35 1.92 -11.34 -6.42
C ALA A 35 0.49 -10.78 -6.25
N LEU A 36 -0.42 -11.03 -7.20
CA LEU A 36 -1.80 -10.56 -7.11
C LEU A 36 -2.49 -11.08 -5.84
N ASN A 37 -3.17 -10.20 -5.11
CA ASN A 37 -3.82 -10.47 -3.82
C ASN A 37 -2.87 -10.85 -2.66
N ARG A 38 -1.57 -10.60 -2.78
CA ARG A 38 -0.61 -10.73 -1.68
C ARG A 38 -0.44 -9.41 -0.92
N VAL A 39 0.07 -9.51 0.30
CA VAL A 39 0.43 -8.34 1.13
C VAL A 39 1.95 -8.26 1.15
N LEU A 40 2.51 -7.07 0.89
CA LEU A 40 3.94 -6.83 0.95
C LEU A 40 4.45 -7.03 2.38
N ALA A 41 5.56 -7.74 2.50
CA ALA A 41 6.23 -7.98 3.78
C ALA A 41 7.05 -6.77 4.26
N GLU A 42 7.48 -5.92 3.32
CA GLU A 42 8.35 -4.77 3.54
C GLU A 42 8.02 -3.64 2.55
N ASP A 43 8.54 -2.45 2.84
CA ASP A 43 8.40 -1.29 1.97
C ASP A 43 9.25 -1.44 0.70
N VAL A 44 8.73 -1.00 -0.45
CA VAL A 44 9.41 -1.09 -1.74
C VAL A 44 9.84 0.31 -2.19
N PHE A 45 11.12 0.46 -2.52
CA PHE A 45 11.69 1.72 -3.00
C PHE A 45 12.20 1.57 -4.44
N SER A 46 12.03 2.62 -5.24
CA SER A 46 12.61 2.63 -6.59
C SER A 46 14.13 2.71 -6.48
N PRO A 47 14.88 1.82 -7.17
CA PRO A 47 16.34 1.91 -7.18
C PRO A 47 16.85 3.05 -8.08
N ILE A 48 15.98 3.64 -8.90
CA ILE A 48 16.31 4.66 -9.90
C ILE A 48 15.24 5.75 -9.98
N ASP A 49 15.61 6.92 -10.47
CA ASP A 49 14.65 7.93 -10.89
C ASP A 49 13.89 7.46 -12.15
N SER A 50 12.60 7.78 -12.21
CA SER A 50 11.75 7.46 -13.35
C SER A 50 10.90 8.67 -13.75
N PRO A 51 11.26 9.40 -14.83
CA PRO A 51 12.35 9.10 -15.77
C PRO A 51 13.74 9.37 -15.18
N PRO A 52 14.79 8.70 -15.67
CA PRO A 52 16.15 8.89 -15.16
C PRO A 52 16.84 10.18 -15.66
N PHE A 53 16.14 10.99 -16.45
CA PHE A 53 16.63 12.25 -17.01
C PHE A 53 15.45 13.16 -17.39
N ASP A 54 15.75 14.44 -17.61
CA ASP A 54 14.78 15.42 -18.05
C ASP A 54 14.19 15.05 -19.42
N ARG A 55 12.88 14.80 -19.46
CA ARG A 55 12.15 14.53 -20.70
C ARG A 55 11.19 15.66 -21.00
N ALA A 56 11.06 15.99 -22.29
CA ALA A 56 9.96 16.84 -22.73
C ALA A 56 8.63 16.13 -22.45
N ALA A 57 7.70 16.83 -21.81
CA ALA A 57 6.34 16.34 -21.60
C ALA A 57 5.48 16.45 -22.87
N MET A 58 5.88 17.31 -23.80
CA MET A 58 5.17 17.66 -25.03
C MET A 58 6.14 17.80 -26.20
N ASP A 59 5.61 17.70 -27.42
CA ASP A 59 6.37 17.99 -28.63
C ASP A 59 6.60 19.51 -28.76
N GLY A 60 7.86 19.92 -28.92
CA GLY A 60 8.24 21.32 -29.04
C GLY A 60 9.74 21.53 -28.94
N TYR A 61 10.18 22.78 -29.03
CA TYR A 61 11.57 23.18 -28.87
C TYR A 61 11.70 24.13 -27.68
N ILE A 62 12.65 23.84 -26.78
CA ILE A 62 12.97 24.73 -25.66
C ILE A 62 14.06 25.69 -26.12
N PHE A 63 13.75 26.99 -26.15
CA PHE A 63 14.73 28.06 -26.27
C PHE A 63 14.76 28.84 -24.94
N GLY A 64 15.82 28.67 -24.15
CA GLY A 64 16.20 29.51 -23.00
C GLY A 64 15.08 29.84 -21.98
N VAL A 65 15.03 29.11 -20.86
CA VAL A 65 14.05 29.40 -19.82
C VAL A 65 14.56 30.44 -18.81
N LEU A 66 13.92 31.60 -18.79
CA LEU A 66 13.73 32.44 -17.60
C LEU A 66 12.29 32.18 -17.13
N ILE A 67 12.09 31.40 -16.07
CA ILE A 67 10.77 31.30 -15.43
C ILE A 67 10.59 32.54 -14.55
N PHE A 68 9.72 33.47 -14.95
CA PHE A 68 9.18 34.45 -14.02
C PHE A 68 8.21 33.72 -13.07
N LYS A 69 8.55 33.74 -11.77
CA LYS A 69 7.70 33.25 -10.68
C LYS A 69 6.71 34.36 -10.34
N GLY A 70 5.43 34.12 -10.55
CA GLY A 70 4.31 34.90 -10.00
C GLY A 70 3.78 34.24 -8.74
#